data_AF-A0A399ELP1-F1
#
_entry.id   AF-A0A399ELP1-F1
#
_cell.length_a   1.000
_cell.length_b   1.000
_cell.length_c   1.000
_cell.angle_alpha   90.00
_cell.angle_beta   90.00
_cell.angle_gamma   90.00
#
_symmetry.space_group_name_H-M   'P 1'
#
loop_
_entity.id
_entity.type
_entity.pdbx_description
1 polymer ?
#
loop_
_entity_poly.entity_id
_entity_poly.type
_entity_poly.pdbx_seq_one_letter_code
_entity_poly.pdbx_strand_id
1 'polypeptide(L)'
;MKQVTLIALYGDKPKDLELVIKKCWDLIQQSKLHKIFKPYDIRQIHGTLIGLEKRMGFSAPLNANYSRNHGNMAAMDFDCLLRSVKANLPIQVRIGGFSHLYSEFKSKNSLPYIRSFQIQWENKKVVLIGWPYHREEGKDDFASRKILWDLRSGLERQCYIQHKYPNDNDLFMVIGEIAGFENRSDEELEELEAQCGRVEGAVREFLSRTPIEITIGEENTFVAQYVEETLPLSSTNVYCIQDRSVTGDFISGLY
;
A
#
# COMPACT_ATOMS: atom_id res chain seq x y z
N MET A 1 -2.87 -1.33 -21.22
CA MET A 1 -1.69 -2.21 -21.35
C MET A 1 -1.47 -2.88 -20.01
N LYS A 2 -0.99 -4.13 -19.99
CA LYS A 2 -0.73 -4.85 -18.73
C LYS A 2 0.51 -4.29 -18.03
N GLN A 3 0.40 -4.12 -16.73
CA GLN A 3 1.47 -3.78 -15.81
C GLN A 3 1.54 -4.82 -14.71
N VAL A 4 2.64 -4.84 -13.98
CA VAL A 4 2.87 -5.79 -12.88
C VAL A 4 3.27 -5.03 -11.62
N THR A 5 2.86 -5.54 -10.47
CA THR A 5 3.25 -5.03 -9.15
C THR A 5 3.36 -6.18 -8.16
N LEU A 6 4.13 -5.98 -7.08
CA LEU A 6 4.19 -6.91 -5.97
C LEU A 6 3.39 -6.35 -4.79
N ILE A 7 2.40 -7.11 -4.35
CA ILE A 7 1.44 -6.70 -3.33
C ILE A 7 1.27 -7.76 -2.26
N ALA A 8 0.77 -7.35 -1.10
CA ALA A 8 0.38 -8.22 -0.02
C ALA A 8 -1.11 -8.10 0.28
N LEU A 9 -1.69 -9.15 0.87
CA LEU A 9 -3.05 -9.16 1.42
C LEU A 9 -4.15 -9.00 0.36
N TYR A 10 -3.88 -9.29 -0.91
CA TYR A 10 -4.94 -9.33 -1.95
C TYR A 10 -5.79 -10.59 -1.78
N GLY A 11 -7.09 -10.49 -2.06
CA GLY A 11 -8.05 -11.56 -1.79
C GLY A 11 -8.58 -11.51 -0.35
N ASP A 12 -8.86 -12.68 0.21
CA ASP A 12 -9.51 -12.80 1.51
C ASP A 12 -8.63 -12.21 2.62
N LYS A 13 -9.26 -11.51 3.57
CA LYS A 13 -8.55 -10.76 4.61
C LYS A 13 -8.54 -11.52 5.94
N PRO A 14 -7.49 -11.34 6.77
CA PRO A 14 -7.58 -11.65 8.18
C PRO A 14 -8.80 -10.95 8.79
N LYS A 15 -9.55 -11.66 9.64
CA LYS A 15 -10.84 -11.18 10.20
C LYS A 15 -10.71 -9.81 10.86
N ASP A 16 -9.64 -9.58 11.61
CA ASP A 16 -9.43 -8.33 12.33
C ASP A 16 -9.16 -7.15 11.38
N LEU A 17 -8.41 -7.39 10.30
CA LEU A 17 -8.17 -6.40 9.26
C LEU A 17 -9.45 -6.07 8.50
N GLU A 18 -10.25 -7.08 8.15
CA GLU A 18 -11.56 -6.88 7.52
C GLU A 18 -12.49 -6.03 8.42
N LEU A 19 -12.55 -6.34 9.71
CA LEU A 19 -13.37 -5.62 10.68
C LEU A 19 -12.94 -4.15 10.79
N VAL A 20 -11.64 -3.88 10.87
CA VAL A 20 -11.11 -2.51 10.91
C VAL A 20 -11.46 -1.74 9.64
N ILE A 21 -11.25 -2.33 8.46
CA ILE A 21 -11.58 -1.67 7.18
C ILE A 21 -13.07 -1.34 7.12
N LYS A 22 -13.94 -2.31 7.45
CA LYS A 22 -15.39 -2.08 7.48
C LYS A 22 -15.78 -0.99 8.46
N LYS A 23 -15.14 -0.93 9.63
CA LYS A 23 -15.42 0.12 10.61
C LYS A 23 -14.99 1.51 10.12
N CYS A 24 -13.86 1.61 9.40
CA CYS A 24 -13.46 2.84 8.72
C CYS A 24 -14.51 3.26 7.70
N TRP A 25 -15.02 2.32 6.89
CA TRP A 25 -16.10 2.59 5.93
C TRP A 25 -17.36 3.09 6.62
N ASP A 26 -17.81 2.44 7.71
CA ASP A 26 -19.00 2.86 8.45
C ASP A 26 -18.89 4.31 8.93
N LEU A 27 -17.73 4.71 9.46
CA LEU A 27 -17.48 6.09 9.91
C LEU A 27 -17.54 7.10 8.75
N ILE A 28 -17.05 6.73 7.56
CA ILE A 28 -17.16 7.57 6.36
C ILE A 28 -18.63 7.64 5.89
N GLN A 29 -19.34 6.50 5.88
CA GLN A 29 -20.74 6.39 5.45
C GLN A 29 -21.71 7.15 6.37
N GLN A 30 -21.36 7.33 7.64
CA GLN A 30 -22.12 8.15 8.59
C GLN A 30 -21.89 9.66 8.43
N SER A 31 -20.96 10.07 7.56
CA SER A 31 -20.63 11.48 7.32
C SER A 31 -21.27 12.00 6.02
N LYS A 32 -21.09 13.29 5.70
CA LYS A 32 -21.50 13.83 4.39
C LYS A 32 -20.73 13.23 3.20
N LEU A 33 -19.58 12.59 3.46
CA LEU A 33 -18.76 11.97 2.41
C LEU A 33 -19.37 10.72 1.81
N HIS A 34 -20.41 10.11 2.41
CA HIS A 34 -21.09 8.93 1.86
C HIS A 34 -21.54 9.11 0.40
N LYS A 35 -21.86 10.35 0.00
CA LYS A 35 -22.33 10.68 -1.35
C LYS A 35 -21.25 10.57 -2.42
N ILE A 36 -19.99 10.62 -2.01
CA ILE A 36 -18.82 10.68 -2.91
C ILE A 36 -17.82 9.57 -2.62
N PHE A 37 -17.91 8.91 -1.46
CA PHE A 37 -17.06 7.80 -1.10
C PHE A 37 -17.52 6.53 -1.80
N LYS A 38 -16.61 5.94 -2.58
CA LYS A 38 -16.78 4.63 -3.20
C LYS A 38 -15.83 3.65 -2.51
N PRO A 39 -16.35 2.79 -1.61
CA PRO A 39 -15.52 1.76 -1.00
C PRO A 39 -15.05 0.79 -2.07
N TYR A 40 -13.84 0.29 -1.88
CA TYR A 40 -13.29 -0.78 -2.71
C TYR A 40 -13.91 -2.12 -2.33
N ASP A 41 -13.91 -3.10 -3.24
CA ASP A 41 -14.19 -4.49 -2.84
C ASP A 41 -13.15 -4.89 -1.77
N ILE A 42 -13.60 -5.46 -0.66
CA ILE A 42 -12.70 -5.81 0.45
C ILE A 42 -11.53 -6.72 -0.01
N ARG A 43 -11.78 -7.56 -1.02
CA ARG A 43 -10.79 -8.49 -1.57
C ARG A 43 -9.78 -7.77 -2.47
N GLN A 44 -10.13 -6.63 -3.06
CA GLN A 44 -9.22 -5.87 -3.93
C GLN A 44 -8.24 -4.97 -3.14
N ILE A 45 -8.57 -4.66 -1.88
CA ILE A 45 -7.68 -3.89 -1.01
C ILE A 45 -6.38 -4.68 -0.78
N HIS A 46 -5.24 -4.01 -0.90
CA HIS A 46 -3.93 -4.64 -0.76
C HIS A 46 -2.91 -3.64 -0.23
N GLY A 47 -1.80 -4.14 0.31
CA GLY A 47 -0.61 -3.34 0.63
C GLY A 47 0.39 -3.42 -0.50
N THR A 48 0.81 -2.28 -1.06
CA THR A 48 1.85 -2.28 -2.11
C THR A 48 3.25 -2.47 -1.50
N LEU A 49 3.92 -3.57 -1.86
CA LEU A 49 5.31 -3.82 -1.44
C LEU A 49 6.27 -3.09 -2.39
N ILE A 50 6.14 -3.31 -3.70
CA ILE A 50 6.96 -2.64 -4.72
C ILE A 50 6.21 -2.59 -6.07
N GLY A 51 6.20 -1.43 -6.71
CA GLY A 51 5.67 -1.27 -8.07
C GLY A 51 6.69 -1.77 -9.09
N LEU A 52 6.23 -2.57 -10.05
CA LEU A 52 7.04 -3.15 -11.12
C LEU A 52 6.63 -2.58 -12.48
N GLU A 53 6.09 -1.37 -12.53
CA GLU A 53 5.60 -0.80 -13.78
C GLU A 53 6.73 -0.71 -14.81
N LYS A 54 6.52 -1.28 -16.00
CA LYS A 54 7.51 -1.23 -17.09
C LYS A 54 7.44 0.09 -17.84
N ARG A 55 8.59 0.53 -18.34
CA ARG A 55 8.69 1.63 -19.30
C ARG A 55 8.15 1.17 -20.65
N MET A 56 7.26 1.99 -21.21
CA MET A 56 6.62 1.75 -22.50
C MET A 56 7.59 1.93 -23.67
N GLY A 57 7.41 1.15 -24.75
CA GLY A 57 8.19 1.29 -25.98
C GLY A 57 9.51 0.52 -26.01
N PHE A 58 9.77 -0.32 -25.00
CA PHE A 58 10.95 -1.19 -24.93
C PHE A 58 10.52 -2.65 -24.85
N SER A 59 11.28 -3.54 -25.48
CA SER A 59 11.06 -5.00 -25.41
C SER A 59 11.46 -5.57 -24.06
N ALA A 60 12.55 -5.04 -23.48
CA ALA A 60 13.00 -5.41 -22.14
C ALA A 60 12.09 -4.80 -21.05
N PRO A 61 11.84 -5.51 -19.94
CA PRO A 61 11.03 -5.02 -18.83
C PRO A 61 11.86 -4.04 -17.97
N LEU A 62 11.98 -2.79 -18.42
CA LEU A 62 12.71 -1.74 -17.71
C LEU A 62 11.80 -1.10 -16.65
N ASN A 63 12.22 -1.00 -15.39
CA ASN A 63 11.41 -0.35 -14.35
C ASN A 63 11.23 1.15 -14.65
N ALA A 64 9.99 1.62 -14.70
CA ALA A 64 9.66 2.99 -15.11
C ALA A 64 10.26 4.06 -14.16
N ASN A 65 10.29 3.82 -12.86
CA ASN A 65 10.85 4.75 -11.89
C ASN A 65 12.39 4.73 -11.94
N TYR A 66 12.99 3.54 -11.96
CA TYR A 66 14.44 3.38 -12.03
C TYR A 66 15.03 4.06 -13.26
N SER A 67 14.48 3.78 -14.45
CA SER A 67 14.95 4.39 -15.69
C SER A 67 14.76 5.91 -15.72
N ARG A 68 13.68 6.44 -15.12
CA ARG A 68 13.45 7.88 -15.06
C ARG A 68 14.49 8.59 -14.19
N ASN A 69 14.86 8.01 -13.05
CA ASN A 69 15.70 8.68 -12.06
C ASN A 69 17.20 8.46 -12.29
N HIS A 70 17.59 7.32 -12.85
CA HIS A 70 19.00 6.97 -13.05
C HIS A 70 19.49 7.14 -14.49
N GLY A 71 18.59 7.36 -15.46
CA GLY A 71 18.92 7.41 -16.89
C GLY A 71 19.44 6.07 -17.46
N ASN A 72 19.45 5.02 -16.64
CA ASN A 72 19.93 3.68 -16.98
C ASN A 72 18.78 2.82 -17.56
N MET A 73 19.13 1.98 -18.53
CA MET A 73 18.21 1.09 -19.26
C MET A 73 18.42 -0.38 -18.87
N ALA A 74 18.77 -0.63 -17.61
CA ALA A 74 18.89 -1.99 -17.06
C ALA A 74 17.52 -2.65 -16.93
N ALA A 75 17.40 -3.88 -17.39
CA ALA A 75 16.20 -4.70 -17.20
C ALA A 75 16.04 -5.08 -15.73
N MET A 76 14.79 -5.16 -15.27
CA MET A 76 14.49 -5.67 -13.93
C MET A 76 14.98 -7.10 -13.78
N ASP A 77 15.67 -7.40 -12.67
CA ASP A 77 16.06 -8.77 -12.30
C ASP A 77 14.98 -9.36 -11.39
N PHE A 78 14.08 -10.16 -11.96
CA PHE A 78 12.97 -10.75 -11.22
C PHE A 78 13.37 -11.92 -10.32
N ASP A 79 14.47 -12.62 -10.62
CA ASP A 79 14.98 -13.65 -9.71
C ASP A 79 15.63 -13.02 -8.47
N CYS A 80 16.35 -11.91 -8.67
CA CYS A 80 16.82 -11.06 -7.57
C CYS A 80 15.66 -10.52 -6.73
N LEU A 81 14.58 -10.05 -7.37
CA LEU A 81 13.36 -9.60 -6.69
C LEU A 81 12.80 -10.71 -5.79
N LEU A 82 12.54 -11.89 -6.34
CA LEU A 82 11.93 -12.99 -5.60
C LEU A 82 12.80 -13.45 -4.43
N ARG A 83 14.11 -13.60 -4.63
CA ARG A 83 15.05 -13.94 -3.55
C ARG A 83 15.07 -12.87 -2.45
N SER A 84 15.12 -11.60 -2.83
CA SER A 84 15.18 -10.48 -1.89
C SER A 84 13.90 -10.37 -1.06
N VAL A 85 12.74 -10.52 -1.69
CA VAL A 85 11.45 -10.49 -1.00
C VAL A 85 11.35 -11.65 -0.01
N LYS A 86 11.64 -12.89 -0.45
CA LYS A 86 11.58 -14.08 0.41
C LYS A 86 12.52 -14.00 1.61
N ALA A 87 13.72 -13.43 1.42
CA ALA A 87 14.66 -13.23 2.52
C ALA A 87 14.20 -12.22 3.58
N ASN A 88 13.22 -11.36 3.26
CA ASN A 88 12.65 -10.37 4.18
C ASN A 88 11.29 -10.80 4.76
N LEU A 89 10.75 -11.95 4.34
CA LEU A 89 9.51 -12.50 4.88
C LEU A 89 9.79 -13.48 6.05
N PRO A 90 8.88 -13.59 7.03
CA PRO A 90 7.66 -12.81 7.19
C PRO A 90 7.90 -11.39 7.73
N ILE A 91 7.05 -10.43 7.35
CA ILE A 91 7.06 -9.04 7.85
C ILE A 91 5.87 -8.85 8.79
N GLN A 92 6.13 -8.48 10.05
CA GLN A 92 5.10 -8.06 10.99
C GLN A 92 4.76 -6.59 10.76
N VAL A 93 3.48 -6.27 10.60
CA VAL A 93 3.00 -4.91 10.37
C VAL A 93 1.92 -4.57 11.39
N ARG A 94 1.98 -3.37 11.97
CA ARG A 94 0.89 -2.82 12.78
C ARG A 94 0.18 -1.68 12.05
N ILE A 95 -1.15 -1.69 12.12
CA ILE A 95 -2.00 -0.57 11.73
C ILE A 95 -2.70 -0.05 12.99
N GLY A 96 -2.65 1.25 13.23
CA GLY A 96 -3.25 1.87 14.42
C GLY A 96 -2.44 1.62 15.70
N GLY A 97 -3.04 1.93 16.86
CA GLY A 97 -2.41 1.85 18.18
C GLY A 97 -1.52 3.03 18.57
N PHE A 98 -1.48 4.07 17.74
CA PHE A 98 -0.65 5.26 17.99
C PHE A 98 -1.49 6.35 18.61
N SER A 99 -1.07 6.88 19.76
CA SER A 99 -1.69 8.06 20.35
C SER A 99 -1.31 9.33 19.56
N HIS A 100 -2.09 10.40 19.69
CA HIS A 100 -1.77 11.70 19.10
C HIS A 100 -0.45 12.32 19.62
N LEU A 101 0.09 11.79 20.72
CA LEU A 101 1.37 12.19 21.32
C LEU A 101 2.52 11.24 20.96
N TYR A 102 2.25 10.14 20.27
CA TYR A 102 3.27 9.15 19.94
C TYR A 102 4.28 9.74 18.95
N SER A 103 5.53 9.88 19.41
CA SER A 103 6.59 10.60 18.68
C SER A 103 7.88 9.82 18.51
N GLU A 104 7.89 8.51 18.79
CA GLU A 104 9.11 7.68 18.71
C GLU A 104 9.62 7.53 17.27
N PHE A 105 8.74 7.62 16.27
CA PHE A 105 9.13 7.77 14.87
C PHE A 105 8.17 8.65 14.09
N LYS A 106 8.57 9.02 12.88
CA LYS A 106 7.75 9.76 11.91
C LYS A 106 7.71 9.03 10.57
N SER A 107 6.52 8.97 9.97
CA SER A 107 6.33 8.56 8.58
C SER A 107 6.16 9.81 7.72
N LYS A 108 7.04 10.01 6.73
CA LYS A 108 7.04 11.20 5.85
C LYS A 108 6.95 12.52 6.64
N ASN A 109 7.76 12.64 7.71
CA ASN A 109 7.78 13.79 8.64
C ASN A 109 6.50 14.04 9.45
N SER A 110 5.52 13.12 9.42
CA SER A 110 4.29 13.22 10.19
C SER A 110 4.17 12.10 11.23
N LEU A 111 3.38 12.33 12.28
CA LEU A 111 3.17 11.37 13.36
C LEU A 111 2.35 10.17 12.86
N PRO A 112 2.63 8.94 13.33
CA PRO A 112 1.88 7.75 12.95
C PRO A 112 0.37 7.87 13.19
N TYR A 113 -0.06 8.54 14.26
CA TYR A 113 -1.49 8.83 14.49
C TYR A 113 -2.15 9.55 13.31
N ILE A 114 -1.49 10.60 12.79
CA ILE A 114 -1.98 11.36 11.63
C ILE A 114 -1.88 10.54 10.34
N ARG A 115 -0.80 9.77 10.18
CA ARG A 115 -0.55 8.99 8.97
C ARG A 115 -1.41 7.72 8.86
N SER A 116 -1.88 7.15 9.97
CA SER A 116 -2.55 5.84 10.00
C SER A 116 -3.78 5.78 9.11
N PHE A 117 -4.46 6.92 8.94
CA PHE A 117 -5.58 7.07 8.02
C PHE A 117 -5.57 8.43 7.36
N GLN A 118 -5.84 8.48 6.06
CA GLN A 118 -5.88 9.71 5.28
C GLN A 118 -6.97 9.69 4.22
N ILE A 119 -7.68 10.80 4.09
CA ILE A 119 -8.53 11.12 2.95
C ILE A 119 -7.72 12.10 2.10
N GLN A 120 -7.07 11.58 1.08
CA GLN A 120 -6.21 12.35 0.19
C GLN A 120 -7.07 13.00 -0.89
N TRP A 121 -7.60 14.19 -0.60
CA TRP A 121 -8.55 14.91 -1.45
C TRP A 121 -8.06 15.11 -2.88
N GLU A 122 -6.82 15.58 -3.04
CA GLU A 122 -6.21 15.90 -4.35
C GLU A 122 -6.13 14.69 -5.29
N ASN A 123 -5.72 13.53 -4.77
CA ASN A 123 -5.58 12.31 -5.56
C ASN A 123 -6.78 11.35 -5.41
N LYS A 124 -7.81 11.80 -4.69
CA LYS A 124 -9.09 11.14 -4.52
C LYS A 124 -9.02 9.76 -3.84
N LYS A 125 -8.01 9.50 -3.01
CA LYS A 125 -7.83 8.20 -2.33
C LYS A 125 -8.19 8.25 -0.86
N VAL A 126 -8.79 7.18 -0.36
CA VAL A 126 -8.96 6.93 1.07
C VAL A 126 -8.02 5.80 1.47
N VAL A 127 -7.13 6.07 2.43
CA VAL A 127 -5.94 5.28 2.67
C VAL A 127 -5.84 4.88 4.13
N LEU A 128 -5.51 3.61 4.35
CA LEU A 128 -5.04 3.06 5.61
C LEU A 128 -3.53 2.79 5.50
N ILE A 129 -2.76 3.13 6.53
CA ILE A 129 -1.30 2.95 6.53
C ILE A 129 -0.90 2.14 7.75
N GLY A 130 -0.08 1.12 7.51
CA GLY A 130 0.61 0.36 8.54
C GLY A 130 2.12 0.48 8.44
N TRP A 131 2.81 0.08 9.51
CA TRP A 131 4.26 0.08 9.56
C TRP A 131 4.80 -1.27 9.98
N PRO A 132 5.86 -1.76 9.31
CA PRO A 132 6.65 -2.86 9.82
C PRO A 132 7.18 -2.54 11.20
N TYR A 133 7.19 -3.54 12.09
CA TYR A 133 7.78 -3.44 13.40
C TYR A 133 8.44 -4.75 13.79
N HIS A 134 9.27 -4.68 14.82
CA HIS A 134 9.78 -5.85 15.52
C HIS A 134 9.59 -5.65 17.01
N ARG A 135 9.47 -6.76 17.73
CA ARG A 135 9.37 -6.74 19.18
C ARG A 135 10.68 -7.22 19.78
N GLU A 136 11.35 -6.34 20.51
CA GLU A 136 12.58 -6.65 21.23
C GLU A 136 12.34 -6.34 22.71
N GLU A 137 12.60 -7.33 23.58
CA GLU A 137 12.41 -7.22 25.04
C GLU A 137 11.02 -6.70 25.47
N GLY A 138 9.99 -7.05 24.70
CA GLY A 138 8.60 -6.64 24.98
C GLY A 138 8.25 -5.21 24.55
N LYS A 139 9.16 -4.50 23.88
CA LYS A 139 8.89 -3.19 23.27
C LYS A 139 8.75 -3.33 21.76
N ASP A 140 7.76 -2.66 21.20
CA ASP A 140 7.61 -2.58 19.76
C ASP A 140 8.50 -1.47 19.21
N ASP A 141 9.32 -1.81 18.22
CA ASP A 141 10.22 -0.89 17.56
C ASP A 141 9.88 -0.78 16.07
N PHE A 142 9.46 0.43 15.71
CA PHE A 142 9.09 0.87 14.36
C PHE A 142 10.19 1.69 13.67
N ALA A 143 11.22 2.10 14.42
CA ALA A 143 12.17 3.13 14.02
C ALA A 143 13.52 2.54 13.59
N SER A 144 14.05 1.57 14.34
CA SER A 144 15.42 1.08 14.12
C SER A 144 15.53 0.18 12.90
N ARG A 145 14.49 -0.61 12.59
CA ARG A 145 14.42 -1.48 11.41
C ARG A 145 13.36 -0.99 10.46
N LYS A 146 13.78 -0.36 9.36
CA LYS A 146 12.88 0.10 8.31
C LYS A 146 12.73 -0.97 7.23
N ILE A 147 12.10 -2.09 7.61
CA ILE A 147 12.07 -3.33 6.82
C ILE A 147 11.64 -3.11 5.36
N LEU A 148 10.57 -2.37 5.10
CA LEU A 148 10.11 -2.11 3.73
C LEU A 148 11.06 -1.16 2.99
N TRP A 149 11.63 -0.18 3.68
CA TRP A 149 12.65 0.68 3.08
C TRP A 149 13.90 -0.11 2.71
N ASP A 150 14.41 -0.96 3.61
CA ASP A 150 15.59 -1.79 3.39
C ASP A 150 15.38 -2.73 2.20
N LEU A 151 14.21 -3.39 2.13
CA LEU A 151 13.81 -4.19 0.97
C LEU A 151 13.83 -3.34 -0.32
N ARG A 152 13.11 -2.22 -0.34
CA ARG A 152 12.97 -1.36 -1.54
C ARG A 152 14.31 -0.78 -2.00
N SER A 153 15.17 -0.36 -1.07
CA SER A 153 16.51 0.13 -1.37
C SER A 153 17.46 -0.99 -1.80
N GLY A 154 17.30 -2.21 -1.27
CA GLY A 154 17.99 -3.41 -1.76
C GLY A 154 17.64 -3.72 -3.21
N LEU A 155 16.34 -3.73 -3.53
CA LEU A 155 15.83 -3.95 -4.89
C LEU A 155 16.32 -2.89 -5.89
N GLU A 156 16.43 -1.64 -5.47
CA GLU A 156 16.97 -0.57 -6.31
C GLU A 156 18.44 -0.82 -6.66
N ARG A 157 19.25 -1.19 -5.65
CA ARG A 157 20.69 -1.40 -5.83
C ARG A 157 21.03 -2.69 -6.58
N GLN A 158 20.26 -3.75 -6.37
CA GLN A 158 20.62 -5.10 -6.80
C GLN A 158 19.78 -5.61 -7.96
N CYS A 159 18.52 -5.18 -8.05
CA CYS A 159 17.57 -5.74 -9.01
C CYS A 159 17.07 -4.74 -10.06
N TYR A 160 17.59 -3.50 -10.07
CA TYR A 160 17.19 -2.42 -10.98
C TYR A 160 15.70 -2.04 -10.89
N ILE A 161 15.11 -2.18 -9.70
CA ILE A 161 13.70 -1.91 -9.43
C ILE A 161 13.61 -0.78 -8.40
N GLN A 162 13.01 0.35 -8.76
CA GLN A 162 12.86 1.48 -7.86
C GLN A 162 11.40 1.71 -7.46
N HIS A 163 11.17 1.86 -6.16
CA HIS A 163 9.87 2.27 -5.65
C HIS A 163 9.59 3.73 -6.00
N LYS A 164 8.31 4.08 -6.21
CA LYS A 164 7.90 5.45 -6.55
C LYS A 164 8.33 6.48 -5.49
N TYR A 165 8.32 6.07 -4.22
CA TYR A 165 8.61 6.93 -3.10
C TYR A 165 9.95 6.56 -2.42
N PRO A 166 10.95 7.46 -2.40
CA PRO A 166 12.18 7.22 -1.66
C PRO A 166 11.92 7.28 -0.15
N ASN A 167 12.78 6.60 0.63
CA ASN A 167 12.77 6.59 2.09
C ASN A 167 11.42 6.22 2.71
N ASP A 168 10.72 5.28 2.09
CA ASP A 168 9.37 4.88 2.45
C ASP A 168 9.33 3.52 3.13
N ASN A 169 8.88 3.49 4.38
CA ASN A 169 8.66 2.28 5.17
C ASN A 169 7.16 1.98 5.36
N ASP A 170 6.29 2.66 4.62
CA ASP A 170 4.85 2.55 4.77
C ASP A 170 4.31 1.34 4.01
N LEU A 171 3.44 0.56 4.67
CA LEU A 171 2.51 -0.33 4.01
C LEU A 171 1.24 0.46 3.68
N PHE A 172 1.18 0.97 2.45
CA PHE A 172 0.09 1.81 1.97
C PHE A 172 -1.05 0.95 1.42
N MET A 173 -2.28 1.12 1.94
CA MET A 173 -3.48 0.40 1.50
C MET A 173 -4.59 1.37 1.13
N VAL A 174 -5.06 1.34 -0.12
CA VAL A 174 -6.22 2.12 -0.55
C VAL A 174 -7.48 1.33 -0.24
N ILE A 175 -8.37 1.89 0.58
CA ILE A 175 -9.62 1.24 1.01
C ILE A 175 -10.85 1.76 0.26
N GLY A 176 -10.66 2.76 -0.60
CA GLY A 176 -11.72 3.37 -1.40
C GLY A 176 -11.24 4.66 -2.05
N GLU A 177 -12.14 5.31 -2.78
CA GLU A 177 -11.88 6.56 -3.48
C GLU A 177 -13.00 7.58 -3.26
N ILE A 178 -12.68 8.85 -3.52
CA ILE A 178 -13.66 9.93 -3.56
C ILE A 178 -13.96 10.26 -5.02
N ALA A 179 -15.22 10.20 -5.41
CA ALA A 179 -15.64 10.38 -6.80
C ALA A 179 -16.84 11.33 -6.91
N GLY A 180 -17.26 11.65 -8.13
CA GLY A 180 -18.49 12.42 -8.36
C GLY A 180 -18.37 13.91 -8.04
N PHE A 181 -17.22 14.51 -8.38
CA PHE A 181 -16.96 15.95 -8.22
C PHE A 181 -17.64 16.77 -9.33
N GLU A 182 -17.85 16.17 -10.49
CA GLU A 182 -18.17 16.90 -11.74
C GLU A 182 -19.53 17.60 -11.77
N ASN A 183 -20.44 17.23 -10.87
CA ASN A 183 -21.79 17.80 -10.78
C ASN A 183 -21.99 18.62 -9.50
N ARG A 184 -20.90 19.07 -8.87
CA ARG A 184 -20.94 19.80 -7.58
C ARG A 184 -20.45 21.23 -7.76
N SER A 185 -21.01 22.14 -6.98
CA SER A 185 -20.49 23.51 -6.92
C SER A 185 -19.18 23.54 -6.12
N ASP A 186 -18.37 24.58 -6.33
CA ASP A 186 -17.15 24.80 -5.55
C ASP A 186 -17.45 24.88 -4.04
N GLU A 187 -18.56 25.54 -3.65
CA GLU A 187 -19.00 25.63 -2.25
C GLU A 187 -19.32 24.26 -1.65
N GLU A 188 -19.96 23.35 -2.42
CA GLU A 188 -20.19 21.99 -1.97
C GLU A 188 -18.89 21.20 -1.81
N LEU A 189 -17.93 21.41 -2.72
CA LEU A 189 -16.62 20.74 -2.66
C LEU A 189 -15.79 21.23 -1.47
N GLU A 190 -15.76 22.53 -1.21
CA GLU A 190 -15.11 23.11 -0.02
C GLU A 190 -15.75 22.59 1.27
N GLU A 191 -17.08 22.49 1.32
CA GLU A 191 -17.75 21.91 2.48
C GLU A 191 -17.35 20.46 2.69
N LEU A 192 -17.34 19.65 1.62
CA LEU A 192 -16.97 18.23 1.68
C LEU A 192 -15.50 18.05 2.07
N GLU A 193 -14.59 18.85 1.56
CA GLU A 193 -13.18 18.84 1.94
C GLU A 193 -13.02 19.17 3.44
N ALA A 194 -13.75 20.17 3.94
CA ALA A 194 -13.76 20.48 5.37
C ALA A 194 -14.33 19.34 6.24
N GLN A 195 -15.21 18.49 5.69
CA GLN A 195 -15.68 17.27 6.39
C GLN A 195 -14.59 16.20 6.49
N CYS A 196 -13.63 16.16 5.56
CA CYS A 196 -12.55 15.16 5.57
C CYS A 196 -11.78 15.20 6.90
N GLY A 197 -11.42 16.39 7.39
CA GLY A 197 -10.70 16.51 8.67
C GLY A 197 -11.45 15.93 9.87
N ARG A 198 -12.79 16.08 9.91
CA ARG A 198 -13.63 15.49 10.97
C ARG A 198 -13.66 13.96 10.87
N VAL A 199 -13.87 13.42 9.68
CA VAL A 199 -13.93 11.97 9.45
C VAL A 199 -12.57 11.33 9.72
N GLU A 200 -11.49 11.95 9.24
CA GLU A 200 -10.13 11.51 9.54
C GLU A 200 -9.87 11.47 11.05
N GLY A 201 -10.25 12.52 11.79
CA GLY A 201 -10.11 12.57 13.24
C GLY A 201 -10.85 11.42 13.94
N ALA A 202 -12.10 11.16 13.54
CA ALA A 202 -12.90 10.07 14.10
C ALA A 202 -12.29 8.68 13.80
N VAL A 203 -11.83 8.46 12.57
CA VAL A 203 -11.18 7.19 12.17
C VAL A 203 -9.85 7.00 12.89
N ARG A 204 -9.01 8.04 12.97
CA ARG A 204 -7.71 7.99 13.68
C ARG A 204 -7.90 7.70 15.17
N GLU A 205 -8.92 8.27 15.81
CA GLU A 205 -9.25 7.98 17.20
C GLU A 205 -9.76 6.55 17.41
N PHE A 206 -10.50 6.00 16.45
CA PHE A 206 -10.87 4.58 16.47
C PHE A 206 -9.62 3.69 16.34
N LEU A 207 -8.73 4.00 15.38
CA LEU A 207 -7.50 3.24 15.14
C LEU A 207 -6.51 3.34 16.30
N SER A 208 -6.44 4.47 17.01
CA SER A 208 -5.53 4.65 18.16
C SER A 208 -5.85 3.66 19.30
N ARG A 209 -7.11 3.23 19.41
CA ARG A 209 -7.61 2.30 20.43
C ARG A 209 -7.71 0.85 19.95
N THR A 210 -7.60 0.63 18.64
CA THR A 210 -7.82 -0.67 18.01
C THR A 210 -6.63 -1.04 17.12
N PRO A 211 -5.43 -1.28 17.70
CA PRO A 211 -4.31 -1.75 16.91
C PRO A 211 -4.62 -3.12 16.32
N ILE A 212 -4.25 -3.31 15.06
CA ILE A 212 -4.21 -4.63 14.44
C ILE A 212 -2.78 -4.97 14.04
N GLU A 213 -2.40 -6.21 14.32
CA GLU A 213 -1.11 -6.78 13.92
C GLU A 213 -1.39 -7.81 12.83
N ILE A 214 -0.68 -7.68 11.71
CA ILE A 214 -0.81 -8.58 10.57
C ILE A 214 0.57 -9.08 10.16
N THR A 215 0.64 -10.34 9.77
CA THR A 215 1.84 -10.95 9.21
C THR A 215 1.72 -11.02 7.70
N ILE A 216 2.69 -10.44 7.00
CA ILE A 216 2.88 -10.63 5.57
C ILE A 216 3.86 -11.79 5.41
N GLY A 217 3.39 -12.90 4.86
CA GLY A 217 4.14 -14.12 4.56
C GLY A 217 4.20 -14.39 3.06
N GLU A 218 4.78 -15.51 2.66
CA GLU A 218 4.81 -15.91 1.24
C GLU A 218 3.39 -16.22 0.71
N GLU A 219 2.54 -16.82 1.56
CA GLU A 219 1.18 -17.26 1.25
C GLU A 219 0.19 -16.13 0.96
N ASN A 220 0.51 -14.91 1.40
CA ASN A 220 -0.31 -13.72 1.18
C ASN A 220 0.44 -12.59 0.45
N THR A 221 1.57 -12.93 -0.19
CA THR A 221 2.33 -12.05 -1.08
C THR A 221 2.17 -12.51 -2.52
N PHE A 222 1.81 -11.57 -3.40
CA PHE A 222 1.42 -11.87 -4.78
C PHE A 222 2.11 -10.95 -5.78
N VAL A 223 2.47 -11.53 -6.92
CA VAL A 223 2.69 -10.78 -8.15
C VAL A 223 1.33 -10.56 -8.80
N ALA A 224 0.95 -9.30 -9.01
CA ALA A 224 -0.31 -8.92 -9.62
C ALA A 224 -0.08 -8.35 -11.02
N GLN A 225 -0.69 -8.96 -12.03
CA GLN A 225 -0.80 -8.42 -13.38
C GLN A 225 -2.14 -7.68 -13.50
N TYR A 226 -2.10 -6.41 -13.90
CA TYR A 226 -3.29 -5.54 -13.92
C TYR A 226 -3.31 -4.64 -15.15
N VAL A 227 -4.51 -4.16 -15.49
CA VAL A 227 -4.72 -3.09 -16.49
C VAL A 227 -5.16 -1.79 -15.80
N GLU A 228 -5.93 -1.91 -14.72
CA GLU A 228 -6.45 -0.79 -13.94
C GLU A 228 -5.67 -0.65 -12.62
N GLU A 229 -5.22 0.56 -12.29
CA GLU A 229 -4.36 0.83 -11.11
C GLU A 229 -5.04 0.58 -9.76
N THR A 230 -6.37 0.40 -9.73
CA THR A 230 -7.15 0.05 -8.54
C THR A 230 -7.15 -1.45 -8.26
N LEU A 231 -6.60 -2.25 -9.19
CA LEU A 231 -6.51 -3.71 -9.14
C LEU A 231 -7.86 -4.39 -8.86
N PRO A 232 -8.93 -4.09 -9.62
CA PRO A 232 -10.22 -4.72 -9.38
C PRO A 232 -10.17 -6.20 -9.74
N LEU A 233 -11.00 -7.00 -9.05
CA LEU A 233 -11.04 -8.46 -9.22
C LEU A 233 -11.33 -8.90 -10.66
N SER A 234 -12.04 -8.08 -11.43
CA SER A 234 -12.46 -8.37 -12.81
C SER A 234 -11.33 -8.29 -13.84
N SER A 235 -10.26 -7.53 -13.55
CA SER A 235 -9.18 -7.25 -14.50
C SER A 235 -7.77 -7.46 -13.94
N THR A 236 -7.68 -8.08 -12.76
CA THR A 236 -6.42 -8.36 -12.06
C THR A 236 -6.20 -9.86 -11.91
N ASN A 237 -5.05 -10.35 -12.35
CA ASN A 237 -4.60 -11.71 -12.07
C ASN A 237 -3.51 -11.67 -11.02
N VAL A 238 -3.60 -12.52 -9.99
CA VAL A 238 -2.61 -12.60 -8.92
C VAL A 238 -1.97 -13.98 -8.86
N TYR A 239 -0.66 -14.01 -8.59
CA TYR A 239 0.14 -15.22 -8.50
C TYR A 239 0.94 -15.21 -7.20
N CYS A 240 0.70 -16.19 -6.33
CA CYS A 240 1.32 -16.27 -5.01
C CYS A 240 2.80 -16.63 -5.13
N ILE A 241 3.69 -15.88 -4.47
CA ILE A 241 5.14 -16.13 -4.57
C ILE A 241 5.58 -17.44 -3.90
N GLN A 242 4.73 -18.04 -3.06
CA GLN A 242 4.96 -19.36 -2.49
C GLN A 242 4.91 -20.47 -3.55
N ASP A 243 4.16 -20.26 -4.65
CA ASP A 243 4.10 -21.21 -5.75
C ASP A 243 5.45 -21.26 -6.48
N ARG A 244 5.99 -22.47 -6.63
CA ARG A 244 7.25 -22.72 -7.33
C ARG A 244 7.19 -22.39 -8.82
N SER A 245 5.99 -22.29 -9.38
CA SER A 245 5.79 -21.86 -10.77
C SER A 245 6.07 -20.36 -10.98
N VAL A 246 6.03 -19.56 -9.91
CA VAL A 246 6.32 -18.12 -9.97
C VAL A 246 7.83 -17.89 -9.93
N THR A 247 8.44 -17.89 -11.10
CA THR A 247 9.87 -17.64 -11.34
C THR A 247 10.12 -16.24 -11.94
N GLY A 248 11.38 -15.83 -12.07
CA GLY A 248 11.70 -14.56 -12.75
C GLY A 248 11.23 -14.54 -14.21
N ASP A 249 11.41 -15.65 -14.94
CA ASP A 249 10.93 -15.81 -16.32
C ASP A 249 9.40 -15.73 -16.40
N PHE A 250 8.70 -16.34 -15.44
CA PHE A 250 7.24 -16.26 -15.36
C PHE A 250 6.78 -14.80 -15.21
N ILE A 251 7.39 -14.04 -14.28
CA ILE A 251 7.04 -12.62 -14.05
C ILE A 251 7.34 -11.78 -15.30
N SER A 252 8.46 -12.03 -15.96
CA SER A 252 8.82 -11.37 -17.23
C SER A 252 7.75 -11.59 -18.31
N GLY A 253 7.20 -12.81 -18.39
CA GLY A 253 6.13 -13.17 -19.32
C GLY A 253 4.75 -12.56 -19.02
N LEU A 254 4.58 -11.84 -17.90
CA LEU A 254 3.33 -11.17 -17.56
C LEU A 254 3.17 -9.79 -18.23
N TYR A 255 4.21 -9.26 -18.87
CA TYR A 255 4.18 -7.93 -19.50
C TYR A 255 3.78 -7.95 -20.98
#